data_AF-A0A969IK32-F1
#
_entry.id   AF-A0A969IK32-F1
#
_cell.length_a   1.000
_cell.length_b   1.000
_cell.length_c   1.000
_cell.angle_alpha   90.00
_cell.angle_beta   90.00
_cell.angle_gamma   90.00
#
_symmetry.space_group_name_H-M   'P 1'
#
loop_
_entity.id
_entity.type
_entity.pdbx_description
1 polymer ?
#
loop_
_entity_poly.entity_id
_entity_poly.type
_entity_poly.pdbx_seq_one_letter_code
_entity_poly.pdbx_strand_id
1 'polypeptide(L)'
;MNTSMWPAALVHVFTATGIVCGLMALLAVFAGAWTAVFGWLGLALVIDGIDGTFARMAKVKRHLPRFSGDQLDLVIDYVTYVFVPVIAMLQAGFCKAARGRCWLA
;
A
#
# COMPACT_ATOMS: atom_id res chain seq x y z
N MET A 1 10.42 -31.63 11.05
CA MET A 1 10.43 -30.80 9.83
C MET A 1 9.83 -29.46 10.19
N ASN A 2 10.61 -28.36 10.09
CA ASN A 2 10.25 -27.02 10.54
C ASN A 2 8.96 -26.51 9.86
N THR A 3 7.87 -26.48 10.62
CA THR A 3 6.55 -25.96 10.18
C THR A 3 6.46 -24.43 10.21
N SER A 4 7.54 -23.73 10.60
CA SER A 4 7.57 -22.27 10.76
C SER A 4 8.09 -21.48 9.54
N MET A 5 8.64 -22.13 8.52
CA MET A 5 9.28 -21.44 7.36
C MET A 5 8.30 -21.08 6.24
N TRP A 6 7.30 -21.93 5.98
CA TRP A 6 6.34 -21.74 4.90
C TRP A 6 5.51 -20.46 5.01
N PRO A 7 5.04 -20.08 6.20
CA PRO A 7 4.27 -18.86 6.34
C PRO A 7 5.12 -17.59 6.19
N ALA A 8 6.38 -17.60 6.65
CA ALA A 8 7.29 -16.46 6.47
C ALA A 8 7.65 -16.23 4.98
N ALA A 9 7.79 -17.31 4.21
CA ALA A 9 8.00 -17.24 2.76
C ALA A 9 6.75 -16.72 2.02
N LEU A 10 5.56 -17.15 2.42
CA LEU A 10 4.28 -16.67 1.89
C LEU A 10 4.08 -15.16 2.14
N VAL A 11 4.37 -14.72 3.37
CA VAL A 11 4.33 -13.30 3.73
C VAL A 11 5.29 -12.52 2.85
N HIS A 12 6.54 -12.98 2.65
CA HIS A 12 7.50 -12.29 1.76
C HIS A 12 7.10 -12.22 0.29
N VAL A 13 6.55 -13.29 -0.30
CA VAL A 13 6.11 -13.29 -1.70
C VAL A 13 4.93 -12.35 -1.91
N PHE A 14 4.03 -12.31 -0.94
CA PHE A 14 2.82 -11.49 -0.98
C PHE A 14 3.07 -10.02 -0.62
N THR A 15 4.00 -9.77 0.31
CA THR A 15 4.49 -8.40 0.58
C THR A 15 5.14 -7.81 -0.65
N ALA A 16 5.95 -8.62 -1.35
CA ALA A 16 6.65 -8.16 -2.53
C ALA A 16 5.66 -7.68 -3.59
N THR A 17 4.53 -8.36 -3.81
CA THR A 17 3.55 -7.94 -4.82
C THR A 17 2.81 -6.64 -4.47
N GLY A 18 2.34 -6.49 -3.22
CA GLY A 18 1.63 -5.29 -2.77
C GLY A 18 2.54 -4.06 -2.66
N ILE A 19 3.74 -4.23 -2.08
CA ILE A 19 4.75 -3.16 -2.03
C ILE A 19 5.25 -2.79 -3.42
N VAL A 20 5.41 -3.75 -4.35
CA VAL A 20 5.80 -3.42 -5.73
C VAL A 20 4.72 -2.56 -6.40
N CYS A 21 3.43 -2.86 -6.21
CA CYS A 21 2.38 -1.99 -6.74
C CYS A 21 2.42 -0.57 -6.14
N GLY A 22 2.61 -0.47 -4.81
CA GLY A 22 2.77 0.82 -4.13
C GLY A 22 4.01 1.60 -4.58
N LEU A 23 5.14 0.91 -4.80
CA LEU A 23 6.38 1.50 -5.31
C LEU A 23 6.21 1.98 -6.76
N MET A 24 5.55 1.19 -7.61
CA MET A 24 5.25 1.59 -8.99
C MET A 24 4.30 2.79 -9.05
N ALA A 25 3.31 2.85 -8.17
CA ALA A 25 2.45 4.03 -8.02
C ALA A 25 3.27 5.27 -7.61
N LEU A 26 4.19 5.12 -6.65
CA LEU A 26 5.07 6.20 -6.20
C LEU A 26 6.02 6.69 -7.32
N LEU A 27 6.61 5.77 -8.09
CA LEU A 27 7.44 6.13 -9.26
C LEU A 27 6.61 6.87 -10.31
N ALA A 28 5.37 6.43 -10.55
CA ALA A 28 4.45 7.12 -11.47
C ALA A 28 4.08 8.54 -10.98
N VAL A 29 3.96 8.75 -9.66
CA VAL A 29 3.77 10.09 -9.08
C VAL A 29 4.95 10.99 -9.42
N PHE A 30 6.18 10.52 -9.22
CA PHE A 30 7.38 11.31 -9.55
C PHE A 30 7.55 11.57 -11.05
N ALA A 31 7.12 10.63 -11.89
CA ALA A 31 7.08 10.80 -13.34
C ALA A 31 5.93 11.71 -13.84
N GLY A 32 5.01 12.13 -12.95
CA GLY A 32 3.82 12.92 -13.32
C GLY A 32 2.80 12.13 -14.16
N ALA A 33 2.91 10.80 -14.21
CA ALA A 33 2.06 9.92 -14.99
C ALA A 33 0.79 9.56 -14.19
N TRP A 34 -0.12 10.52 -14.02
CA TRP A 34 -1.29 10.39 -13.14
C TRP A 34 -2.21 9.21 -13.48
N THR A 35 -2.38 8.89 -14.77
CA THR A 35 -3.15 7.71 -15.21
C THR A 35 -2.53 6.41 -14.69
N ALA A 36 -1.19 6.30 -14.72
CA ALA A 36 -0.49 5.16 -14.18
C ALA A 36 -0.58 5.12 -12.64
N VAL A 37 -0.57 6.27 -11.95
CA VAL A 37 -0.77 6.33 -10.49
C VAL A 37 -2.12 5.70 -10.11
N PHE A 38 -3.21 6.14 -10.72
CA PHE A 38 -4.53 5.57 -10.46
C PHE A 38 -4.64 4.11 -10.91
N GLY A 39 -3.97 3.71 -11.99
CA GLY A 39 -3.90 2.33 -12.44
C GLY A 39 -3.22 1.40 -11.42
N TRP A 40 -2.06 1.80 -10.88
CA TRP A 40 -1.34 1.03 -9.87
C TRP A 40 -2.06 1.00 -8.52
N LEU A 41 -2.65 2.12 -8.09
CA LEU A 41 -3.48 2.17 -6.88
C LEU A 41 -4.75 1.33 -7.01
N GLY A 42 -5.42 1.37 -8.17
CA GLY A 42 -6.58 0.53 -8.46
C GLY A 42 -6.23 -0.95 -8.49
N LEU A 43 -5.08 -1.32 -9.05
CA LEU A 43 -4.60 -2.70 -9.01
C LEU A 43 -4.30 -3.15 -7.58
N ALA A 44 -3.64 -2.32 -6.78
CA ALA A 44 -3.38 -2.60 -5.37
C ALA A 44 -4.68 -2.78 -4.56
N LEU A 45 -5.69 -1.95 -4.83
CA LEU A 45 -7.02 -2.04 -4.23
C LEU A 45 -7.73 -3.36 -4.59
N VAL A 46 -7.62 -3.81 -5.84
CA VAL A 46 -8.22 -5.08 -6.26
C VAL A 46 -7.56 -6.26 -5.56
N ILE A 47 -6.23 -6.24 -5.42
CA ILE A 47 -5.47 -7.26 -4.69
C ILE A 47 -5.93 -7.31 -3.22
N ASP A 48 -5.88 -6.17 -2.52
CA ASP A 48 -6.36 -6.05 -1.13
C ASP A 48 -7.83 -6.50 -0.96
N GLY A 49 -8.72 -6.10 -1.87
CA GLY A 49 -10.12 -6.51 -1.84
C GLY A 49 -10.34 -8.02 -1.99
N ILE A 50 -9.53 -8.68 -2.82
CA ILE A 50 -9.54 -10.15 -2.97
C ILE A 50 -9.07 -10.78 -1.66
N ASP A 51 -7.97 -10.30 -1.08
CA ASP A 51 -7.37 -10.88 0.12
C ASP A 51 -8.25 -10.68 1.36
N GLY A 52 -8.85 -9.49 1.49
CA GLY A 52 -9.83 -9.15 2.53
C GLY A 52 -11.17 -9.88 2.39
N THR A 53 -11.60 -10.25 1.18
CA THR A 53 -12.83 -11.08 0.99
C THR A 53 -12.56 -12.56 1.25
N PHE A 54 -11.41 -13.09 0.84
CA PHE A 54 -10.97 -14.44 1.22
C PHE A 54 -10.80 -14.57 2.74
N ALA A 55 -10.20 -13.58 3.41
CA ALA A 55 -10.09 -13.54 4.86
C ALA A 55 -11.47 -13.52 5.56
N ARG A 56 -12.45 -12.83 4.97
CA ARG A 56 -13.82 -12.72 5.53
C ARG A 56 -14.66 -13.98 5.29
N MET A 57 -14.48 -14.67 4.16
CA MET A 57 -15.06 -15.99 3.91
C MET A 57 -14.47 -17.07 4.84
N ALA A 58 -13.23 -16.91 5.28
CA ALA A 58 -12.57 -17.80 6.24
C ALA A 58 -13.03 -17.65 7.70
N LYS A 59 -14.13 -16.92 7.99
CA LYS A 59 -14.71 -16.70 9.34
C LYS A 59 -15.29 -17.95 10.04
N VAL A 60 -14.68 -19.14 9.88
CA VAL A 60 -14.98 -20.31 10.71
C VAL A 60 -13.69 -20.79 11.39
N LYS A 61 -13.57 -20.38 12.66
CA LYS A 61 -12.72 -20.97 13.71
C LYS A 61 -11.19 -20.73 13.67
N ARG A 62 -10.78 -20.06 14.75
CA ARG A 62 -9.72 -20.46 15.70
C ARG A 62 -8.25 -20.27 15.28
N HIS A 63 -7.57 -19.48 16.13
CA HIS A 63 -6.23 -19.74 16.67
C HIS A 63 -5.03 -19.56 15.73
N LEU A 64 -4.67 -18.33 15.38
CA LEU A 64 -3.26 -18.04 15.07
C LEU A 64 -2.74 -16.87 15.94
N PRO A 65 -2.37 -17.11 17.20
CA PRO A 65 -1.88 -16.07 18.13
C PRO A 65 -0.45 -15.59 17.81
N ARG A 66 0.04 -15.75 16.58
CA ARG A 66 1.46 -15.53 16.26
C ARG A 66 1.79 -15.20 14.79
N PHE A 67 0.80 -14.89 13.94
CA PHE A 67 1.04 -14.72 12.52
C PHE A 67 0.88 -13.28 12.01
N SER A 68 1.93 -12.82 11.34
CA SER A 68 2.26 -11.46 10.90
C SER A 68 1.47 -10.95 9.68
N GLY A 69 0.40 -11.63 9.26
CA GLY A 69 -0.36 -11.28 8.05
C GLY A 69 -1.11 -9.97 8.20
N ASP A 70 -1.92 -9.85 9.26
CA ASP A 70 -2.71 -8.65 9.55
C ASP A 70 -1.88 -7.37 9.68
N GLN A 71 -0.66 -7.48 10.26
CA GLN A 71 0.23 -6.32 10.38
C GLN A 71 0.85 -5.92 9.04
N LEU A 72 1.07 -6.89 8.15
CA LEU A 72 1.63 -6.62 6.84
C LEU A 72 0.60 -5.95 5.93
N ASP A 73 -0.64 -6.46 5.92
CA ASP A 73 -1.74 -5.84 5.16
C ASP A 73 -1.92 -4.39 5.61
N LEU A 74 -1.87 -4.12 6.92
CA LEU A 74 -1.93 -2.76 7.45
C LEU A 74 -0.80 -1.85 6.91
N VAL A 75 0.41 -2.37 6.76
CA VAL A 75 1.54 -1.60 6.19
C VAL A 75 1.30 -1.31 4.71
N ILE A 76 0.85 -2.30 3.94
CA ILE A 76 0.56 -2.14 2.51
C ILE A 76 -0.57 -1.13 2.31
N ASP A 77 -1.65 -1.25 3.09
CA ASP A 77 -2.78 -0.32 3.11
C ASP A 77 -2.33 1.11 3.43
N TYR A 78 -1.49 1.27 4.45
CA TYR A 78 -0.97 2.59 4.78
C TYR A 78 -0.18 3.20 3.61
N VAL A 79 0.64 2.40 2.93
CA VAL A 79 1.44 2.87 1.79
C VAL A 79 0.53 3.27 0.62
N THR A 80 -0.47 2.47 0.28
CA THR A 80 -1.30 2.66 -0.92
C THR A 80 -2.41 3.70 -0.70
N TYR A 81 -3.03 3.75 0.49
CA TYR A 81 -4.14 4.66 0.78
C TYR A 81 -3.72 6.00 1.39
N VAL A 82 -2.57 6.06 2.09
CA VAL A 82 -2.14 7.29 2.77
C VAL A 82 -0.87 7.84 2.14
N PHE A 83 0.19 7.05 2.09
CA PHE A 83 1.51 7.55 1.71
C PHE A 83 1.56 8.01 0.25
N VAL A 84 1.18 7.16 -0.70
CA VAL A 84 1.21 7.50 -2.13
C VAL A 84 0.28 8.70 -2.45
N PRO A 85 -0.98 8.76 -1.96
CA PRO A 85 -1.83 9.93 -2.19
C PRO A 85 -1.27 11.23 -1.59
N VAL A 86 -0.65 11.20 -0.41
CA VAL A 86 -0.02 12.40 0.17
C VAL A 86 1.13 12.89 -0.72
N ILE A 87 2.01 11.99 -1.19
CA ILE A 87 3.09 12.39 -2.10
C ILE A 87 2.53 12.90 -3.43
N ALA A 88 1.46 12.28 -3.95
CA ALA A 88 0.76 12.75 -5.14
C ALA A 88 0.23 14.18 -4.98
N MET A 89 -0.37 14.50 -3.82
CA MET A 89 -0.85 15.85 -3.51
C MET A 89 0.28 16.87 -3.39
N LEU A 90 1.41 16.48 -2.77
CA LEU A 90 2.61 17.32 -2.68
C LEU A 90 3.17 17.62 -4.07
N GLN A 91 3.30 16.60 -4.92
CA GLN A 91 3.86 16.71 -6.27
C GLN A 91 2.94 17.47 -7.23
N ALA A 92 1.63 17.25 -7.15
CA ALA A 92 0.63 18.00 -7.90
C ALA A 92 0.56 19.48 -7.51
N GLY A 93 1.27 19.88 -6.44
CA GLY A 93 1.40 21.27 -6.03
C GLY A 93 0.24 21.79 -5.18
N PHE A 94 -0.64 20.92 -4.68
CA PHE A 94 -1.71 21.30 -3.75
C PHE A 94 -1.14 21.83 -2.42
N CYS A 95 0.08 21.43 -2.04
CA CYS A 95 0.83 22.00 -0.91
C CYS A 95 1.88 23.04 -1.34
N LYS A 96 1.59 23.89 -2.34
CA LYS A 96 2.40 25.10 -2.64
C LYS A 96 2.09 26.30 -1.72
N ALA A 97 1.28 26.13 -0.67
CA ALA A 97 0.89 27.24 0.22
C ALA A 97 1.94 27.65 1.27
N ALA A 98 3.03 26.90 1.48
CA ALA A 98 4.03 27.21 2.52
C ALA A 98 5.40 27.64 1.99
N ARG A 99 5.56 27.85 0.66
CA ARG A 99 6.84 28.29 0.07
C ARG A 99 6.82 29.78 -0.27
N GLY A 100 6.77 30.60 0.77
CA GLY A 100 7.51 31.86 0.88
C GLY A 100 7.19 33.04 -0.04
N ARG A 101 5.98 33.63 0.03
CA ARG A 101 5.73 35.02 -0.44
C ARG A 101 4.64 35.73 0.37
N CYS A 102 4.89 35.98 1.66
CA CYS A 102 4.02 36.83 2.49
C CYS A 102 4.81 37.67 3.52
N TRP A 103 5.99 38.18 3.14
CA TRP A 103 6.79 39.10 3.98
C TRP A 103 7.49 40.20 3.17
N LEU A 104 7.07 40.43 1.93
CA LEU A 104 7.60 41.49 1.06
C LEU A 104 6.45 42.09 0.24
N ALA A 105 5.63 42.93 0.87
CA ALA A 105 4.74 43.88 0.22
C ALA A 105 4.43 45.02 1.19
#